data_AF-A0A0K6I8Q4-F1
#
_entry.id   AF-A0A0K6I8Q4-F1
#
_cell.length_a   1.000
_cell.length_b   1.000
_cell.length_c   1.000
_cell.angle_alpha   90.00
_cell.angle_beta   90.00
_cell.angle_gamma   90.00
#
_symmetry.space_group_name_H-M   'P 1'
#
loop_
_entity.id
_entity.type
_entity.pdbx_description
1 polymer ?
#
loop_
_entity_poly.entity_id
_entity_poly.type
_entity_poly.pdbx_seq_one_letter_code
_entity_poly.pdbx_strand_id
1 'polypeptide(L)'
;MPATTRQRKKSFLGSLVIPVASAAVLGYFAFHAVNGEFGMAGRARLDRQVAQLEAELAEIKSVREHLATRVALLRPESLDPDMVDERARVILNVVQADELIIMRGRSVAAK
;
A
#
# COMPACT_ATOMS: atom_id res chain seq x y z
N MET A 1 61.69 59.70 24.69
CA MET A 1 61.24 59.30 23.33
C MET A 1 59.75 59.01 23.40
N PRO A 2 58.87 59.65 22.60
CA PRO A 2 57.46 59.33 22.63
C PRO A 2 57.22 58.02 21.86
N ALA A 3 56.63 57.03 22.52
CA ALA A 3 56.17 55.80 21.87
C ALA A 3 54.93 56.12 21.04
N THR A 4 55.05 56.06 19.72
CA THR A 4 53.90 56.17 18.82
C THR A 4 53.13 54.85 18.85
N THR A 5 51.92 54.88 19.41
CA THR A 5 51.03 53.71 19.40
C THR A 5 50.30 53.71 18.05
N ARG A 6 50.62 52.73 17.20
CA ARG A 6 49.92 52.53 15.92
C ARG A 6 48.60 51.79 16.18
N GLN A 7 47.52 52.55 16.36
CA GLN A 7 46.18 51.97 16.42
C GLN A 7 45.73 51.53 15.02
N ARG A 8 45.68 50.22 14.76
CA ARG A 8 45.07 49.68 13.54
C ARG A 8 43.56 49.94 13.57
N LYS A 9 43.02 50.60 12.54
CA LYS A 9 41.58 50.63 12.28
C LYS A 9 41.12 49.21 11.95
N LYS A 10 40.27 48.62 12.79
CA LYS A 10 39.71 47.28 12.58
C LYS A 10 38.75 47.37 11.38
N SER A 11 39.06 46.65 10.30
CA SER A 11 38.23 46.68 9.08
C SER A 11 36.88 46.02 9.34
N PHE A 12 35.80 46.81 9.30
CA PHE A 12 34.43 46.34 9.49
C PHE A 12 34.00 45.34 8.40
N LEU A 13 34.52 45.46 7.18
CA LEU A 13 34.23 44.51 6.10
C LEU A 13 34.71 43.09 6.42
N GLY A 14 35.85 42.93 7.10
CA GLY A 14 36.33 41.62 7.53
C GLY A 14 35.41 40.94 8.55
N SER A 15 34.69 41.72 9.36
CA SER A 15 33.74 41.22 10.35
C SER A 15 32.43 40.70 9.76
N LEU A 16 32.10 41.10 8.53
CA LEU A 16 30.85 40.73 7.86
C LEU A 16 30.95 39.43 7.06
N VAL A 17 32.17 38.97 6.76
CA VAL A 17 32.40 37.75 5.98
C VAL A 17 31.77 36.53 6.65
N ILE A 18 31.99 36.35 7.96
CA ILE A 18 31.45 35.20 8.70
C ILE A 18 29.92 35.23 8.73
N PRO A 19 29.24 36.32 9.15
CA PRO A 19 27.78 36.39 9.13
C PRO A 19 27.17 36.14 7.75
N VAL A 20 27.73 36.70 6.69
CA VAL A 20 27.22 36.54 5.33
C VAL A 20 27.39 35.09 4.85
N ALA A 21 28.56 34.48 5.10
CA ALA A 21 28.78 33.08 4.77
C ALA A 21 27.81 32.17 5.54
N SER A 22 27.60 32.42 6.84
CA SER A 22 26.62 31.68 7.64
C SER A 22 25.20 31.83 7.12
N ALA A 23 24.78 33.05 6.75
CA ALA A 23 23.46 33.30 6.17
C ALA A 23 23.28 32.57 4.84
N ALA A 24 24.30 32.54 3.98
CA ALA A 24 24.26 31.81 2.71
C ALA A 24 24.11 30.30 2.94
N VAL A 25 24.87 29.73 3.88
CA VAL A 25 24.76 28.30 4.24
C VAL A 25 23.37 27.98 4.81
N LEU A 26 22.83 28.81 5.70
CA LEU A 26 21.49 28.64 6.24
C LEU A 26 20.42 28.74 5.15
N GLY A 27 20.55 29.69 4.22
CA GLY A 27 19.65 29.83 3.09
C GLY A 27 19.65 28.61 2.18
N TYR A 28 20.83 28.04 1.90
CA TYR A 28 20.97 26.80 1.14
C TYR A 28 20.24 25.63 1.82
N PHE A 29 20.48 25.44 3.12
CA PHE A 29 19.80 24.38 3.88
C PHE A 29 18.29 24.60 3.98
N ALA A 30 17.83 25.83 4.18
CA ALA A 30 16.40 26.16 4.23
C ALA A 30 15.71 25.85 2.89
N PHE A 31 16.34 26.22 1.77
CA PHE A 31 15.84 25.90 0.44
C PHE A 31 15.73 24.38 0.21
N HIS A 32 16.78 23.63 0.59
CA HIS A 32 16.80 22.17 0.47
C HIS A 32 15.87 21.46 1.45
N ALA A 33 15.58 22.03 2.62
CA ALA A 33 14.61 21.48 3.56
C ALA A 33 13.17 21.52 3.00
N VAL A 34 12.86 22.52 2.17
CA VAL A 34 11.55 22.66 1.52
C VAL A 34 11.49 21.86 0.22
N ASN A 35 12.48 22.03 -0.66
CA ASN A 35 12.46 21.52 -2.03
C ASN A 35 13.23 20.21 -2.23
N GLY A 36 14.02 19.79 -1.25
CA GLY A 36 14.83 18.58 -1.35
C GLY A 36 13.99 17.32 -1.31
N GLU A 37 14.57 16.25 -1.87
CA GLU A 37 13.95 14.92 -1.92
C GLU A 37 13.70 14.32 -0.52
N PHE A 38 14.51 14.72 0.46
CA PHE A 38 14.35 14.38 1.89
C PHE A 38 13.68 15.50 2.70
N GLY A 39 13.22 16.55 2.03
CA GLY A 39 12.52 17.68 2.64
C GLY A 39 11.04 17.39 2.92
N MET A 40 10.31 18.42 3.32
CA MET A 40 8.88 18.31 3.63
C MET A 40 8.05 17.79 2.46
N ALA A 41 8.35 18.24 1.23
CA ALA A 41 7.65 17.80 0.03
C ALA A 41 7.93 16.32 -0.29
N GLY A 42 9.18 15.88 -0.11
CA GLY A 42 9.57 14.48 -0.30
C GLY A 42 8.88 13.55 0.70
N ARG A 43 8.81 13.97 1.97
CA ARG A 43 8.08 13.24 3.01
C ARG A 43 6.59 13.10 2.66
N ALA A 44 5.94 14.18 2.26
CA ALA A 44 4.53 14.15 1.86
C ALA A 44 4.27 13.25 0.62
N ARG A 45 5.24 13.13 -0.30
CA ARG A 45 5.15 12.19 -1.42
C ARG A 45 5.24 10.74 -0.95
N LEU A 46 6.20 10.43 -0.07
CA LEU A 46 6.36 9.08 0.49
C LEU A 46 5.13 8.67 1.29
N ASP A 47 4.60 9.54 2.15
CA ASP A 47 3.41 9.25 2.95
C ASP A 47 2.20 8.95 2.06
N ARG A 48 2.05 9.65 0.93
CA ARG A 48 1.01 9.33 -0.07
C ARG A 48 1.22 7.98 -0.75
N GLN A 49 2.47 7.62 -1.08
CA GLN A 49 2.77 6.31 -1.66
C GLN A 49 2.51 5.18 -0.68
N VAL A 50 2.88 5.36 0.59
CA VAL A 50 2.58 4.41 1.67
C VAL A 50 1.08 4.21 1.79
N ALA A 51 0.30 5.29 1.86
CA ALA A 51 -1.16 5.20 1.96
C ALA A 51 -1.80 4.48 0.74
N GLN A 52 -1.28 4.71 -0.47
CA GLN A 52 -1.73 4.01 -1.67
C GLN A 52 -1.43 2.51 -1.62
N LEU A 53 -0.20 2.15 -1.26
CA LEU A 53 0.22 0.75 -1.15
C LEU A 53 -0.51 0.00 -0.03
N GLU A 54 -0.79 0.67 1.09
CA GLU A 54 -1.59 0.10 2.17
C GLU A 54 -3.02 -0.19 1.73
N ALA A 55 -3.63 0.70 0.94
CA ALA A 55 -4.96 0.49 0.38
C ALA A 55 -4.99 -0.71 -0.61
N GLU A 56 -4.01 -0.79 -1.52
CA GLU A 56 -3.88 -1.91 -2.45
C GLU A 56 -3.67 -3.24 -1.71
N LEU A 57 -2.82 -3.23 -0.68
CA LEU A 57 -2.57 -4.39 0.16
C LEU A 57 -3.83 -4.82 0.92
N ALA A 58 -4.64 -3.88 1.41
CA ALA A 58 -5.90 -4.20 2.07
C ALA A 58 -6.90 -4.86 1.11
N GLU A 59 -7.00 -4.35 -0.13
CA GLU A 59 -7.84 -4.93 -1.17
C GLU A 59 -7.41 -6.37 -1.49
N ILE A 60 -6.12 -6.58 -1.79
CA ILE A 60 -5.60 -7.91 -2.13
C ILE A 60 -5.76 -8.89 -0.95
N LYS A 61 -5.55 -8.43 0.29
CA LYS A 61 -5.79 -9.27 1.48
C LYS A 61 -7.24 -9.70 1.60
N SER A 62 -8.19 -8.80 1.35
CA SER A 62 -9.62 -9.14 1.39
C SER A 62 -9.98 -10.23 0.36
N VAL A 63 -9.42 -10.12 -0.85
CA VAL A 63 -9.60 -11.13 -1.90
C VAL A 63 -9.00 -12.46 -1.46
N ARG A 64 -7.77 -12.44 -0.92
CA ARG A 64 -7.11 -13.64 -0.41
C ARG A 64 -7.93 -14.32 0.69
N GLU A 65 -8.47 -13.58 1.64
CA GLU A 65 -9.29 -14.12 2.73
C GLU A 65 -10.59 -14.74 2.22
N HIS A 66 -11.25 -14.08 1.26
CA HIS A 66 -12.44 -14.63 0.62
C HIS A 66 -12.14 -15.94 -0.12
N LEU A 67 -11.05 -15.98 -0.89
CA LEU A 67 -10.61 -17.20 -1.57
C LEU A 67 -10.19 -18.30 -0.59
N ALA A 68 -9.47 -17.95 0.47
CA ALA A 68 -9.05 -18.90 1.50
C ALA A 68 -10.26 -19.56 2.18
N THR A 69 -11.32 -18.78 2.44
CA THR A 69 -12.59 -19.31 2.98
C THR A 69 -13.23 -20.28 1.98
N ARG A 70 -13.31 -19.91 0.70
CA ARG A 70 -13.87 -20.79 -0.34
C ARG A 70 -13.06 -22.08 -0.52
N VAL A 71 -11.73 -21.98 -0.49
CA VAL A 71 -10.85 -23.16 -0.57
C VAL A 71 -11.02 -24.03 0.67
N ALA A 72 -11.16 -23.45 1.86
CA ALA A 72 -11.41 -24.20 3.07
C ALA A 72 -12.71 -25.03 2.99
N LEU A 73 -13.76 -24.49 2.39
CA LEU A 73 -15.02 -25.22 2.13
C LEU A 73 -14.87 -26.36 1.10
N LEU A 74 -13.83 -26.33 0.28
CA LEU A 74 -13.56 -27.35 -0.75
C LEU A 74 -12.53 -28.41 -0.29
N ARG A 75 -12.04 -28.31 0.95
CA ARG A 75 -11.03 -29.25 1.44
C ARG A 75 -11.62 -30.65 1.66
N PRO A 76 -10.96 -31.71 1.17
CA PRO A 76 -11.43 -33.10 1.33
C PRO A 76 -11.69 -33.50 2.78
N GLU A 77 -10.97 -32.90 3.74
CA GLU A 77 -11.17 -33.17 5.17
C GLU A 77 -12.54 -32.69 5.70
N SER A 78 -13.21 -31.78 4.99
CA SER A 78 -14.56 -31.27 5.27
C SER A 78 -15.56 -31.50 4.13
N LEU A 79 -15.14 -32.14 3.04
CA LEU A 79 -15.97 -32.37 1.86
C LEU A 79 -16.73 -33.68 2.05
N ASP A 80 -18.05 -33.60 2.11
CA ASP A 80 -18.91 -34.78 2.26
C ASP A 80 -18.76 -35.70 1.01
N PRO A 81 -18.34 -36.97 1.18
CA PRO A 81 -18.24 -37.93 0.09
C PRO A 81 -19.51 -38.02 -0.76
N ASP A 82 -20.69 -37.88 -0.14
CA ASP A 82 -21.97 -37.98 -0.84
C ASP A 82 -22.19 -36.79 -1.78
N MET A 83 -21.70 -35.60 -1.43
CA MET A 83 -21.76 -34.43 -2.31
C MET A 83 -20.86 -34.57 -3.54
N VAL A 84 -19.71 -35.25 -3.39
CA VAL A 84 -18.82 -35.54 -4.51
C VAL A 84 -19.43 -36.59 -5.42
N ASP A 85 -20.03 -37.64 -4.86
CA ASP A 85 -20.71 -38.71 -5.62
C ASP A 85 -21.89 -38.13 -6.40
N GLU A 86 -22.75 -37.33 -5.77
CA GLU A 86 -23.84 -36.62 -6.44
C GLU A 86 -23.34 -35.74 -7.59
N ARG A 87 -22.25 -34.97 -7.37
CA ARG A 87 -21.70 -34.11 -8.42
C ARG A 87 -21.11 -34.92 -9.58
N ALA A 88 -20.45 -36.03 -9.28
CA ALA A 88 -19.92 -36.95 -10.29
C ALA A 88 -21.05 -37.59 -11.11
N ARG A 89 -22.12 -38.05 -10.46
CA ARG A 89 -23.31 -38.63 -11.11
C ARG A 89 -24.02 -37.65 -12.03
N VAL A 90 -24.19 -36.40 -11.59
CA VAL A 90 -24.78 -35.33 -12.40
C VAL A 90 -23.93 -35.03 -13.65
N ILE A 91 -22.60 -34.99 -13.52
CA ILE A 91 -21.70 -34.69 -14.66
C ILE A 91 -21.62 -35.86 -15.64
N LEU A 92 -21.50 -37.08 -15.12
CA LEU A 92 -21.37 -38.30 -15.91
C LEU A 92 -22.73 -38.80 -16.43
N ASN A 93 -23.84 -38.15 -16.04
CA ASN A 93 -25.21 -38.49 -16.39
C ASN A 93 -25.53 -39.97 -16.10
N VAL A 94 -25.08 -40.43 -14.93
CA VAL A 94 -25.27 -41.80 -14.43
C VAL A 94 -26.13 -41.78 -13.18
N VAL A 95 -26.98 -42.79 -13.04
CA VAL A 95 -27.95 -42.96 -11.95
C VAL A 95 -27.97 -44.44 -11.57
N GLN A 96 -28.17 -44.78 -10.29
CA GLN A 96 -28.25 -46.18 -9.88
C GLN A 96 -29.57 -46.82 -10.34
N ALA A 97 -29.58 -48.16 -10.43
CA ALA A 97 -30.72 -48.91 -10.98
C ALA A 97 -32.01 -48.76 -10.15
N ASP A 98 -31.89 -48.38 -8.89
CA ASP A 98 -32.95 -48.20 -7.90
C ASP A 98 -33.29 -46.72 -7.61
N GLU A 99 -32.69 -45.77 -8.33
CA GLU A 99 -32.91 -44.33 -8.14
C GLU A 99 -33.98 -43.75 -9.10
N LEU A 100 -34.82 -42.85 -8.59
CA LEU A 100 -35.91 -42.21 -9.33
C LEU A 100 -35.60 -40.73 -9.62
N ILE A 101 -35.56 -40.35 -10.90
CA ILE A 101 -35.37 -38.94 -11.31
C ILE A 101 -36.72 -38.23 -11.40
N ILE A 102 -36.95 -37.25 -10.51
CA ILE A 102 -38.15 -36.40 -10.56
C ILE A 102 -37.85 -35.17 -11.42
N MET A 103 -38.26 -35.21 -12.70
CA MET A 103 -38.21 -34.03 -13.56
C MET A 103 -39.33 -33.05 -13.16
N ARG A 104 -38.98 -32.01 -12.41
CA ARG A 104 -39.95 -30.98 -12.03
C ARG A 104 -40.23 -30.10 -13.25
N GLY A 105 -41.29 -30.42 -13.99
CA GLY A 105 -41.78 -29.62 -15.10
C GLY A 105 -41.95 -28.17 -14.66
N ARG A 106 -41.34 -27.23 -15.39
CA ARG A 106 -41.57 -25.81 -15.17
C ARG A 106 -43.06 -25.57 -15.41
N SER A 107 -43.85 -25.35 -14.36
CA SER A 107 -45.21 -24.85 -14.53
C SER A 107 -45.06 -23.44 -15.12
N VAL A 108 -45.16 -23.35 -16.43
CA VAL A 108 -45.40 -22.07 -17.09
C VAL A 108 -46.80 -21.68 -16.62
N ALA A 109 -46.85 -20.87 -15.58
CA ALA A 109 -48.07 -20.21 -15.15
C ALA A 109 -48.53 -19.37 -16.34
N ALA A 110 -49.46 -19.92 -17.10
CA ALA A 110 -50.09 -19.24 -18.20
C ALA A 110 -51.25 -18.43 -17.64
N LYS A 111 -51.05 -17.10 -17.67
CA LYS A 111 -52.03 -16.01 -17.58
C LYS A 111 -52.52 -15.61 -16.19
#